data_AF-C3XIN9-F1
#
_entry.id   AF-C3XIN9-F1
#
_cell.length_a   1.000
_cell.length_b   1.000
_cell.length_c   1.000
_cell.angle_alpha   90.00
_cell.angle_beta   90.00
_cell.angle_gamma   90.00
#
_symmetry.space_group_name_H-M   'P 1'
#
loop_
_entity.id
_entity.type
_entity.pdbx_description
1 polymer ?
#
loop_
_entity_poly.entity_id
_entity_poly.type
_entity_poly.pdbx_seq_one_letter_code
_entity_poly.pdbx_strand_id
1 'polypeptide(L)'
;MQYFVTIYIHPMSLNATTNFSEVLGIPHAFLGLTHTHPDELDSQSNIEIEKYSNPRYDSLIGYYFNTIKKDKGKWYERVYPSILSDEFEGEGFFGFGPVTHDTNHWGKVYENNQYAPEGNNVVNEYVEPYYYKTRSLSTFWQQNRCVFEVSKEQYEKLLDSIKTEVEQTKKRTPNLEQDNTQLDNPIKNLYYNSNPMSSNPIHNCVTWVLNKLDSIGIEIIDNEEWLPDNISTRDSLLRKFHYLQYLYAVFLSSSLWRI
;
A
#
# COMPACT_ATOMS: atom_id res chain seq x y z
N MET A 1 21.60 -3.86 15.79
CA MET A 1 20.93 -4.03 14.48
C MET A 1 20.12 -2.78 14.25
N GLN A 2 20.16 -2.23 13.03
CA GLN A 2 19.36 -1.06 12.68
C GLN A 2 18.00 -1.52 12.15
N TYR A 3 17.00 -0.67 12.27
CA TYR A 3 15.62 -0.97 11.92
C TYR A 3 15.07 0.20 11.13
N PHE A 4 14.51 -0.09 9.96
CA PHE A 4 14.03 0.92 9.03
C PHE A 4 12.56 0.70 8.70
N VAL A 5 11.77 1.76 8.81
CA VAL A 5 10.40 1.82 8.35
C VAL A 5 10.36 2.76 7.16
N THR A 6 9.86 2.29 6.04
CA THR A 6 9.85 3.06 4.79
C THR A 6 8.43 3.21 4.27
N ILE A 7 7.99 4.45 4.04
CA ILE A 7 6.77 4.72 3.28
C ILE A 7 7.13 4.61 1.81
N TYR A 8 6.38 3.81 1.06
CA TYR A 8 6.41 3.78 -0.40
C TYR A 8 5.14 4.42 -0.95
N ILE A 9 5.30 5.33 -1.90
CA ILE A 9 4.20 5.96 -2.63
C ILE A 9 4.22 5.41 -4.05
N HIS A 10 3.18 4.68 -4.42
CA HIS A 10 2.97 4.28 -5.79
C HIS A 10 2.24 5.39 -6.54
N PRO A 11 2.90 6.10 -7.48
CA PRO A 11 2.21 7.06 -8.32
C PRO A 11 1.33 6.30 -9.30
N MET A 12 0.00 6.34 -9.10
CA MET A 12 -0.92 5.80 -10.10
C MET A 12 -0.78 6.65 -11.38
N SER A 13 -0.47 6.00 -12.51
CA SER A 13 -0.36 6.71 -13.78
C SER A 13 -1.74 7.18 -14.25
N LEU A 14 -1.84 8.46 -14.58
CA LEU A 14 -2.92 9.09 -15.35
C LEU A 14 -2.95 8.53 -16.79
N ASN A 15 -3.29 7.27 -16.97
CA ASN A 15 -3.55 6.74 -18.31
C ASN A 15 -4.98 7.07 -18.68
N ALA A 16 -5.14 8.21 -19.35
CA ALA A 16 -6.38 8.72 -19.92
C ALA A 16 -6.89 7.83 -21.05
N THR A 17 -7.45 6.66 -20.73
CA THR A 17 -8.34 5.93 -21.64
C THR A 17 -9.39 5.19 -20.82
N THR A 18 -10.58 5.80 -20.78
CA THR A 18 -11.89 5.20 -20.48
C THR A 18 -12.13 4.69 -19.04
N ASN A 19 -12.33 5.61 -18.10
CA ASN A 19 -13.55 5.77 -17.30
C ASN A 19 -13.30 6.83 -16.21
N PHE A 20 -14.25 7.74 -16.02
CA PHE A 20 -14.12 8.97 -15.22
C PHE A 20 -13.80 8.75 -13.72
N SER A 21 -13.86 7.51 -13.22
CA SER A 21 -13.50 7.11 -11.86
C SER A 21 -11.98 7.04 -11.60
N GLU A 22 -11.14 7.10 -12.63
CA GLU A 22 -9.67 7.13 -12.52
C GLU A 22 -9.07 8.55 -12.53
N VAL A 23 -9.92 9.59 -12.54
CA VAL A 23 -9.52 11.00 -12.74
C VAL A 23 -8.91 11.64 -11.48
N LEU A 24 -9.10 11.05 -10.31
CA LEU A 24 -8.40 11.45 -9.07
C LEU A 24 -7.36 10.39 -8.75
N GLY A 25 -6.09 10.66 -9.06
CA GLY A 25 -4.96 9.80 -8.73
C GLY A 25 -4.77 9.74 -7.21
N ILE A 26 -5.56 8.92 -6.52
CA ILE A 26 -5.40 8.65 -5.10
C ILE A 26 -4.03 8.01 -4.93
N PRO A 27 -3.06 8.63 -4.23
CA PRO A 27 -1.76 8.01 -4.01
C PRO A 27 -1.94 6.70 -3.25
N HIS A 28 -1.38 5.60 -3.76
CA HIS A 28 -1.38 4.34 -3.01
C HIS A 28 -0.13 4.25 -2.15
N ALA A 29 -0.29 4.25 -0.83
CA ALA A 29 0.82 4.17 0.12
C ALA A 29 0.89 2.80 0.80
N PHE A 30 2.11 2.37 1.14
CA PHE A 30 2.35 1.17 1.93
C PHE A 30 3.68 1.27 2.68
N LEU A 31 3.86 0.39 3.67
CA LEU A 31 5.07 0.30 4.48
C LEU A 31 5.99 -0.80 3.94
N GLY A 32 7.30 -0.53 3.95
CA GLY A 32 8.35 -1.56 3.90
C GLY A 32 9.16 -1.52 5.19
N LEU A 33 9.39 -2.70 5.76
CA LEU A 33 10.08 -2.93 7.02
C LEU A 33 11.36 -3.71 6.71
N THR A 34 12.53 -3.14 7.03
CA THR A 34 13.85 -3.71 6.72
C THR A 34 14.84 -3.51 7.87
N HIS A 35 15.83 -4.41 7.98
CA HIS A 35 16.96 -4.31 8.91
C HIS A 35 18.21 -3.71 8.25
N THR A 36 18.14 -3.43 6.95
CA THR A 36 19.16 -2.73 6.16
C THR A 36 18.52 -1.51 5.50
N HIS A 37 19.27 -0.42 5.35
CA HIS A 37 18.75 0.81 4.74
C HIS A 37 18.38 0.55 3.26
N PRO A 38 17.21 0.99 2.76
CA PRO A 38 16.80 0.77 1.37
C PRO A 38 17.81 1.25 0.31
N ASP A 39 18.51 2.37 0.55
CA ASP A 39 19.55 2.85 -0.37
C ASP A 39 20.74 1.86 -0.46
N GLU A 40 21.08 1.19 0.64
CA GLU A 40 22.11 0.14 0.64
C GLU A 40 21.59 -1.11 -0.08
N LEU A 41 20.33 -1.49 0.16
CA LEU A 41 19.69 -2.60 -0.54
C LEU A 41 19.60 -2.36 -2.06
N ASP A 42 19.38 -1.12 -2.50
CA ASP A 42 19.33 -0.75 -3.92
C ASP A 42 20.68 -0.91 -4.61
N SER A 43 21.77 -0.64 -3.87
CA SER A 43 23.14 -0.83 -4.33
C SER A 43 23.49 -2.30 -4.56
N GLN A 44 22.73 -3.23 -3.95
CA GLN A 44 22.90 -4.65 -4.19
C GLN A 44 22.43 -5.00 -5.61
N SER A 45 23.33 -5.60 -6.38
CA SER A 45 23.01 -6.11 -7.72
C SER A 45 22.66 -7.59 -7.66
N ASN A 46 21.43 -7.93 -8.05
CA ASN A 46 21.00 -9.29 -8.42
C ASN A 46 21.33 -10.37 -7.37
N ILE A 47 20.74 -10.21 -6.19
CA ILE A 47 20.76 -11.19 -5.10
C ILE A 47 19.84 -12.37 -5.42
N GLU A 48 20.19 -13.56 -4.94
CA GLU A 48 19.28 -14.72 -5.01
C GLU A 48 18.13 -14.53 -4.01
N ILE A 49 16.91 -14.59 -4.51
CA ILE A 49 15.68 -14.36 -3.76
C ILE A 49 14.57 -15.29 -4.24
N GLU A 50 13.59 -15.50 -3.37
CA GLU A 50 12.30 -16.05 -3.76
C GLU A 50 11.39 -14.93 -4.25
N LYS A 51 10.88 -15.05 -5.47
CA LYS A 51 9.98 -14.05 -6.08
C LYS A 51 8.88 -14.72 -6.90
N TYR A 52 7.80 -13.99 -7.18
CA TYR A 52 6.75 -14.50 -8.08
C TYR A 52 7.33 -14.73 -9.49
N SER A 53 6.99 -15.86 -10.10
CA SER A 53 7.31 -16.19 -11.48
C SER A 53 6.49 -15.32 -12.45
N ASN A 54 6.85 -15.33 -13.74
CA ASN A 54 5.99 -14.68 -14.73
C ASN A 54 4.64 -15.42 -14.80
N PRO A 55 3.52 -14.70 -14.98
CA PRO A 55 2.21 -15.33 -15.07
C PRO A 55 2.14 -16.38 -16.17
N ARG A 56 1.51 -17.51 -15.86
CA ARG A 56 1.27 -18.62 -16.79
C ARG A 56 -0.21 -18.93 -16.84
N TYR A 57 -0.74 -19.12 -18.05
CA TYR A 57 -2.12 -19.56 -18.23
C TYR A 57 -2.25 -21.05 -17.94
N ASP A 58 -3.19 -21.42 -17.08
CA ASP A 58 -3.57 -22.81 -16.86
C ASP A 58 -4.95 -23.07 -17.49
N SER A 59 -4.98 -23.97 -18.48
CA SER A 59 -6.21 -24.30 -19.20
C SER A 59 -7.21 -25.15 -18.40
N LEU A 60 -6.78 -25.85 -17.35
CA LEU A 60 -7.65 -26.69 -16.51
C LEU A 60 -8.50 -25.82 -15.58
N ILE A 61 -7.91 -24.75 -15.05
CA ILE A 61 -8.57 -23.83 -14.12
C ILE A 61 -9.03 -22.52 -14.81
N GLY A 62 -8.55 -22.25 -16.02
CA GLY A 62 -9.06 -21.20 -16.91
C GLY A 62 -8.55 -19.79 -16.61
N TYR A 63 -7.40 -19.63 -15.93
CA TYR A 63 -6.85 -18.31 -15.56
C TYR A 63 -5.31 -18.30 -15.50
N TYR A 64 -4.72 -17.08 -15.48
CA TYR A 64 -3.28 -16.92 -15.24
C TYR A 64 -2.96 -16.96 -13.75
N PHE A 65 -1.86 -17.62 -13.41
CA PHE A 65 -1.34 -17.72 -12.04
C PHE A 65 0.19 -17.59 -12.04
N ASN A 66 0.74 -17.25 -10.87
CA ASN A 66 2.19 -17.23 -10.64
C ASN A 66 2.51 -18.25 -9.55
N THR A 67 3.73 -18.77 -9.62
CA THR A 67 4.33 -19.59 -8.55
C THR A 67 5.48 -18.81 -7.91
N ILE A 68 5.91 -19.21 -6.72
CA ILE A 68 7.17 -18.69 -6.14
C ILE A 68 8.34 -19.46 -6.77
N LYS A 69 9.37 -18.74 -7.22
CA LYS A 69 10.62 -19.31 -7.74
C LYS A 69 11.83 -18.67 -7.07
N LYS A 70 12.93 -19.42 -6.96
CA LYS A 70 14.26 -18.89 -6.64
C LYS A 70 14.91 -18.35 -7.90
N ASP A 71 15.32 -17.09 -7.89
CA ASP A 71 15.97 -16.43 -9.02
C ASP A 71 16.78 -15.21 -8.54
N LYS A 72 17.63 -14.67 -9.41
CA LYS A 72 18.27 -13.39 -9.15
C LYS A 72 17.28 -12.24 -9.33
N GLY A 73 17.36 -11.26 -8.44
CA GLY A 73 16.47 -10.11 -8.50
C GLY A 73 16.89 -8.95 -7.61
N LYS A 74 16.04 -7.92 -7.61
CA LYS A 74 16.16 -6.80 -6.69
C LYS A 74 15.48 -7.14 -5.38
N TRP A 75 15.98 -6.59 -4.28
CA TRP A 75 15.52 -6.92 -2.93
C TRP A 75 14.00 -6.73 -2.76
N TYR A 76 13.43 -5.68 -3.36
CA TYR A 76 11.99 -5.41 -3.33
C TYR A 76 11.15 -6.39 -4.17
N GLU A 77 11.77 -7.31 -4.92
CA GLU A 77 11.06 -8.42 -5.56
C GLU A 77 10.95 -9.65 -4.63
N ARG A 78 11.59 -9.65 -3.45
CA ARG A 78 11.50 -10.78 -2.53
C ARG A 78 10.05 -10.97 -2.07
N VAL A 79 9.56 -12.20 -2.12
CA VAL A 79 8.34 -12.62 -1.41
C VAL A 79 8.75 -13.01 0.00
N TYR A 80 8.12 -12.38 0.98
CA TYR A 80 8.35 -12.64 2.39
C TYR A 80 7.32 -13.66 2.91
N PRO A 81 7.70 -14.55 3.85
CA PRO A 81 6.75 -15.36 4.60
C PRO A 81 5.68 -14.48 5.26
N SER A 82 4.50 -15.05 5.53
CA SER A 82 3.46 -14.32 6.26
C SER A 82 3.96 -13.91 7.65
N ILE A 83 3.63 -12.71 8.12
CA ILE A 83 3.87 -12.19 9.48
C ILE A 83 3.27 -13.09 10.58
N LEU A 84 2.34 -13.97 10.21
CA LEU A 84 1.74 -14.98 11.09
C LEU A 84 2.53 -16.29 11.13
N SER A 85 3.50 -16.48 10.23
CA SER A 85 4.36 -17.67 10.15
C SER A 85 5.52 -17.60 11.14
N ASP A 86 5.95 -18.76 11.62
CA ASP A 86 7.18 -18.90 12.42
C ASP A 86 8.46 -18.66 11.58
N GLU A 87 8.34 -18.70 10.25
CA GLU A 87 9.43 -18.42 9.30
C GLU A 87 9.62 -16.91 9.05
N PHE A 88 8.80 -16.05 9.64
CA PHE A 88 8.86 -14.61 9.42
C PHE A 88 10.02 -13.95 10.17
N GLU A 89 10.98 -13.40 9.43
CA GLU A 89 12.21 -12.82 9.99
C GLU A 89 12.12 -11.32 10.29
N GLY A 90 10.91 -10.77 10.40
CA GLY A 90 10.71 -9.38 10.80
C GLY A 90 10.78 -8.35 9.67
N GLU A 91 11.00 -8.76 8.42
CA GLU A 91 11.03 -7.87 7.24
C GLU A 91 9.86 -8.14 6.30
N GLY A 92 9.38 -7.11 5.60
CA GLY A 92 8.32 -7.30 4.62
C GLY A 92 7.67 -5.99 4.17
N PHE A 93 6.65 -6.12 3.32
CA PHE A 93 5.87 -4.99 2.82
C PHE A 93 4.39 -5.16 3.17
N PHE A 94 3.81 -4.12 3.73
CA PHE A 94 2.45 -4.15 4.28
C PHE A 94 1.65 -2.95 3.79
N GLY A 95 0.44 -3.19 3.30
CA GLY A 95 -0.47 -2.14 2.89
C GLY A 95 -1.89 -2.41 3.33
N PHE A 96 -2.76 -1.44 3.09
CA PHE A 96 -4.18 -1.55 3.41
C PHE A 96 -5.00 -1.21 2.19
N GLY A 97 -6.03 -1.98 1.91
CA GLY A 97 -6.86 -1.81 0.72
C GLY A 97 -8.24 -2.41 0.90
N PRO A 98 -9.19 -2.15 -0.01
CA PRO A 98 -10.50 -2.78 0.03
C PRO A 98 -10.36 -4.26 -0.40
N VAL A 99 -11.26 -5.11 0.10
CA VAL A 99 -11.34 -6.51 -0.36
C VAL A 99 -11.82 -6.65 -1.81
N THR A 100 -12.49 -5.63 -2.35
CA THR A 100 -13.04 -5.56 -3.71
C THR A 100 -12.85 -4.16 -4.31
N HIS A 101 -12.99 -4.03 -5.63
CA HIS A 101 -12.96 -2.74 -6.31
C HIS A 101 -14.27 -1.96 -6.16
N ASP A 102 -14.73 -1.75 -4.93
CA ASP A 102 -15.94 -0.98 -4.66
C ASP A 102 -15.71 -0.02 -3.46
N THR A 103 -16.45 1.07 -3.48
CA THR A 103 -16.18 2.32 -2.74
C THR A 103 -16.41 2.24 -1.23
N ASN A 104 -17.12 1.21 -0.75
CA ASN A 104 -17.54 1.05 0.65
C ASN A 104 -17.48 -0.41 1.10
N HIS A 105 -16.29 -0.90 1.40
CA HIS A 105 -16.07 -2.28 1.84
C HIS A 105 -15.18 -2.35 3.07
N TRP A 106 -15.12 -3.51 3.73
CA TRP A 106 -14.09 -3.69 4.74
C TRP A 106 -12.71 -3.56 4.09
N GLY A 107 -11.81 -2.92 4.82
CA GLY A 107 -10.42 -2.95 4.44
C GLY A 107 -9.75 -4.26 4.83
N LYS A 108 -8.62 -4.54 4.23
CA LYS A 108 -7.78 -5.68 4.52
C LYS A 108 -6.34 -5.22 4.56
N VAL A 109 -5.58 -5.75 5.52
CA VAL A 109 -4.14 -5.58 5.55
C VAL A 109 -3.53 -6.63 4.64
N TYR A 110 -2.81 -6.17 3.63
CA TYR A 110 -2.15 -6.98 2.62
C TYR A 110 -0.67 -7.10 2.96
N GLU A 111 -0.20 -8.33 2.99
CA GLU A 111 1.21 -8.68 3.04
C GLU A 111 1.77 -8.73 1.62
N ASN A 112 3.10 -8.61 1.47
CA ASN A 112 3.76 -8.53 0.17
C ASN A 112 3.12 -7.46 -0.75
N ASN A 113 2.73 -6.31 -0.19
CA ASN A 113 1.99 -5.26 -0.91
C ASN A 113 2.83 -4.46 -1.92
N GLN A 114 4.14 -4.76 -2.03
CA GLN A 114 4.98 -4.34 -3.16
C GLN A 114 4.62 -5.05 -4.46
N TYR A 115 3.81 -6.11 -4.38
CA TYR A 115 3.06 -6.69 -5.49
C TYR A 115 1.63 -6.14 -5.53
N ALA A 116 1.13 -5.88 -6.73
CA ALA A 116 -0.27 -5.57 -6.98
C ALA A 116 -0.96 -6.80 -7.59
N PRO A 117 -2.19 -7.13 -7.16
CA PRO A 117 -3.02 -8.09 -7.87
C PRO A 117 -3.42 -7.48 -9.24
N GLU A 118 -3.31 -8.28 -10.30
CA GLU A 118 -3.74 -7.92 -11.64
C GLU A 118 -4.86 -8.87 -12.06
N GLY A 119 -6.01 -8.30 -12.43
CA GLY A 119 -7.23 -9.03 -12.77
C GLY A 119 -7.02 -9.96 -13.97
N ASN A 120 -7.44 -11.21 -13.83
CA ASN A 120 -7.74 -12.04 -14.99
C ASN A 120 -9.12 -11.62 -15.53
N ASN A 121 -9.25 -11.50 -16.85
CA ASN A 121 -10.51 -11.18 -17.53
C ASN A 121 -11.56 -12.32 -17.46
N VAL A 122 -11.43 -13.27 -16.53
CA VAL A 122 -12.29 -14.46 -16.41
C VAL A 122 -12.83 -14.54 -14.99
N VAL A 123 -14.14 -14.35 -14.88
CA VAL A 123 -14.89 -14.32 -13.63
C VAL A 123 -15.25 -15.76 -13.24
N ASN A 124 -14.65 -16.29 -12.18
CA ASN A 124 -15.17 -17.45 -11.47
C ASN A 124 -15.38 -17.06 -10.00
N GLU A 125 -16.56 -17.37 -9.47
CA GLU A 125 -17.10 -16.88 -8.20
C GLU A 125 -16.42 -17.46 -6.94
N TYR A 126 -15.52 -18.43 -7.09
CA TYR A 126 -14.89 -19.16 -5.98
C TYR A 126 -13.38 -18.97 -5.82
N VAL A 127 -12.70 -18.35 -6.79
CA VAL A 127 -11.25 -18.11 -6.75
C VAL A 127 -10.98 -16.69 -7.19
N GLU A 128 -10.34 -15.90 -6.34
CA GLU A 128 -9.85 -14.56 -6.71
C GLU A 128 -8.91 -14.72 -7.92
N PRO A 129 -9.33 -14.31 -9.13
CA PRO A 129 -8.64 -14.68 -10.35
C PRO A 129 -7.54 -13.63 -10.59
N TYR A 130 -6.61 -13.50 -9.64
CA TYR A 130 -5.51 -12.56 -9.72
C TYR A 130 -4.19 -13.28 -9.88
N TYR A 131 -3.31 -12.68 -10.65
CA TYR A 131 -1.88 -12.92 -10.52
C TYR A 131 -1.20 -11.70 -9.91
N TYR A 132 0.00 -11.90 -9.38
CA TYR A 132 0.75 -10.83 -8.73
C TYR A 132 1.80 -10.28 -9.67
N LYS A 133 1.82 -8.95 -9.81
CA LYS A 133 2.85 -8.23 -10.54
C LYS A 133 3.53 -7.24 -9.61
N THR A 134 4.84 -7.17 -9.67
CA THR A 134 5.59 -6.17 -8.91
C THR A 134 5.07 -4.80 -9.32
N ARG A 135 4.83 -3.92 -8.33
CA ARG A 135 4.48 -2.52 -8.62
C ARG A 135 5.56 -1.89 -9.50
N SER A 136 5.19 -0.82 -10.20
CA SER A 136 6.09 -0.14 -11.13
C SER A 136 7.43 0.18 -10.46
N LEU A 137 8.52 0.05 -11.21
CA LEU A 137 9.88 0.37 -10.73
C LEU A 137 9.94 1.75 -10.07
N SER A 138 9.16 2.71 -10.58
CA SER A 138 9.10 4.07 -10.05
C SER A 138 8.65 4.13 -8.59
N THR A 139 7.87 3.16 -8.11
CA THR A 139 7.44 3.04 -6.71
C THR A 139 8.64 2.96 -5.77
N PHE A 140 9.72 2.31 -6.20
CA PHE A 140 10.90 2.05 -5.36
C PHE A 140 12.00 3.10 -5.51
N TRP A 141 11.80 4.11 -6.37
CA TRP A 141 12.76 5.19 -6.53
C TRP A 141 12.86 6.04 -5.26
N GLN A 142 14.05 6.60 -5.00
CA GLN A 142 14.33 7.39 -3.80
C GLN A 142 13.34 8.56 -3.61
N GLN A 143 12.92 9.21 -4.70
CA GLN A 143 11.94 10.30 -4.66
C GLN A 143 10.50 9.88 -4.31
N ASN A 144 10.19 8.58 -4.35
CA ASN A 144 8.86 8.01 -4.08
C ASN A 144 8.83 7.21 -2.78
N ARG A 145 9.87 7.33 -1.95
CA ARG A 145 9.92 6.70 -0.63
C ARG A 145 10.45 7.64 0.45
N CYS A 146 10.03 7.39 1.68
CA CYS A 146 10.54 8.09 2.86
C CYS A 146 11.00 7.05 3.89
N VAL A 147 12.28 7.08 4.26
CA VAL A 147 12.89 6.10 5.18
C VAL A 147 13.08 6.72 6.55
N PHE A 148 12.64 6.01 7.59
CA PHE A 148 12.85 6.34 8.99
C PHE A 148 13.72 5.25 9.64
N GLU A 149 14.85 5.64 10.22
CA GLU A 149 15.55 4.77 11.18
C GLU A 149 14.83 4.88 12.53
N VAL A 150 14.44 3.73 13.08
CA VAL A 150 13.64 3.65 14.31
C VAL A 150 14.33 2.80 15.37
N SER A 151 13.92 2.95 16.62
CA SER A 151 14.38 2.05 17.67
C SER A 151 13.81 0.63 17.46
N LYS A 152 14.49 -0.37 18.04
CA LYS A 152 13.99 -1.74 18.08
C LYS A 152 12.59 -1.84 18.68
N GLU A 153 12.36 -1.12 19.79
CA GLU A 153 11.07 -1.11 20.49
C GLU A 153 9.95 -0.54 19.61
N GLN A 154 10.22 0.55 18.87
CA GLN A 154 9.28 1.11 17.91
C GLN A 154 8.98 0.12 16.78
N TYR A 155 10.01 -0.55 16.25
CA TYR A 155 9.88 -1.53 15.19
C TYR A 155 9.02 -2.73 15.61
N GLU A 156 9.31 -3.32 16.77
CA GLU A 156 8.56 -4.47 17.32
C GLU A 156 7.10 -4.08 17.62
N LYS A 157 6.87 -2.90 18.20
CA LYS A 157 5.52 -2.36 18.43
C LYS A 157 4.73 -2.20 17.13
N LEU A 158 5.36 -1.67 16.08
CA LEU A 158 4.75 -1.55 14.75
C LEU A 158 4.41 -2.93 14.18
N LEU A 159 5.34 -3.87 14.27
CA LEU A 159 5.19 -5.21 13.75
C LEU A 159 4.03 -5.96 14.42
N ASP A 160 3.93 -5.90 15.75
CA ASP A 160 2.82 -6.50 16.51
C ASP A 160 1.47 -5.86 16.16
N SER A 161 1.47 -4.54 15.93
CA SER A 161 0.26 -3.84 15.48
C SER A 161 -0.19 -4.33 14.09
N ILE A 162 0.72 -4.44 13.13
CA ILE A 162 0.42 -4.96 11.79
C ILE A 162 -0.04 -6.43 11.87
N LYS A 163 0.65 -7.27 12.65
CA LYS A 163 0.33 -8.68 12.85
C LYS A 163 -1.10 -8.86 13.37
N THR A 164 -1.48 -8.04 14.36
CA THR A 164 -2.82 -8.04 14.94
C THR A 164 -3.88 -7.75 13.87
N GLU A 165 -3.64 -6.78 13.00
CA GLU A 165 -4.60 -6.41 11.94
C GLU A 165 -4.60 -7.40 10.77
N VAL A 166 -3.48 -8.02 10.42
CA VAL A 166 -3.45 -9.15 9.48
C VAL A 166 -4.32 -10.28 10.00
N GLU A 167 -4.16 -10.67 11.27
CA GLU A 167 -4.98 -11.71 11.90
C GLU A 167 -6.48 -11.35 11.91
N GLN A 168 -6.82 -10.10 12.21
CA GLN A 168 -8.21 -9.60 12.21
C GLN A 168 -8.83 -9.54 10.82
N THR A 169 -8.03 -9.24 9.78
CA THR A 169 -8.52 -9.03 8.42
C THR A 169 -8.37 -10.23 7.49
N LYS A 170 -7.66 -11.30 7.88
CA LYS A 170 -7.36 -12.46 7.03
C LYS A 170 -8.59 -13.14 6.43
N LYS A 171 -9.72 -13.14 7.16
CA LYS A 171 -10.97 -13.78 6.74
C LYS A 171 -11.88 -12.88 5.90
N ARG A 172 -11.49 -11.61 5.69
CA ARG A 172 -12.27 -10.66 4.88
C ARG A 172 -12.08 -11.03 3.41
N THR A 173 -13.18 -11.35 2.76
CA THR A 173 -13.26 -11.74 1.34
C THR A 173 -14.31 -10.89 0.63
N PRO A 174 -14.29 -10.82 -0.71
CA PRO A 174 -15.33 -10.17 -1.50
C PRO A 174 -16.77 -10.57 -1.19
N ASN A 175 -16.96 -11.82 -0.76
CA ASN A 175 -18.28 -12.43 -0.57
C ASN A 175 -18.74 -12.43 0.90
N LEU A 176 -17.97 -11.84 1.82
CA LEU A 176 -18.42 -11.69 3.19
C LEU A 176 -19.64 -10.75 3.19
N GLU A 177 -20.75 -11.14 3.84
CA GLU A 177 -21.93 -10.26 3.94
C GLU A 177 -21.67 -9.11 4.91
N GLN A 178 -22.00 -7.88 4.50
CA GLN A 178 -21.71 -6.68 5.28
C GLN A 178 -22.46 -6.67 6.61
N ASP A 179 -21.80 -7.17 7.67
CA ASP A 179 -22.33 -7.09 9.03
C ASP A 179 -21.95 -5.76 9.70
N ASN A 180 -22.84 -4.77 9.51
CA ASN A 180 -22.75 -3.46 10.17
C ASN A 180 -23.14 -3.50 11.67
N THR A 181 -23.46 -4.67 12.24
CA THR A 181 -23.89 -4.77 13.65
C THR A 181 -22.73 -5.07 14.60
N GLN A 182 -21.57 -5.52 14.10
CA GLN A 182 -20.34 -5.73 14.87
C GLN A 182 -19.44 -4.49 14.93
N LEU A 183 -20.04 -3.30 14.94
CA LEU A 183 -19.32 -2.02 14.93
C LEU A 183 -18.76 -1.61 16.30
N ASP A 184 -19.05 -2.38 17.34
CA ASP A 184 -18.46 -2.27 18.66
C ASP A 184 -17.26 -3.22 18.76
N ASN A 185 -16.08 -2.65 19.01
CA ASN A 185 -14.76 -3.28 19.16
C ASN A 185 -13.98 -3.53 17.84
N PRO A 186 -12.75 -2.98 17.74
CA PRO A 186 -11.81 -2.81 16.60
C PRO A 186 -12.25 -2.50 15.16
N ILE A 187 -13.49 -2.81 14.74
CA ILE A 187 -13.87 -2.86 13.32
C ILE A 187 -13.97 -1.48 12.64
N LYS A 188 -14.19 -0.39 13.40
CA LYS A 188 -14.21 0.99 12.84
C LYS A 188 -12.90 1.42 12.18
N ASN A 189 -11.75 1.04 12.76
CA ASN A 189 -10.44 1.52 12.29
C ASN A 189 -9.95 0.84 11.01
N LEU A 190 -10.60 -0.25 10.59
CA LEU A 190 -10.21 -1.06 9.43
C LEU A 190 -11.33 -1.12 8.39
N TYR A 191 -12.20 -0.13 8.35
CA TYR A 191 -13.07 0.08 7.20
C TYR A 191 -12.25 0.64 6.03
N TYR A 192 -12.63 0.40 4.77
CA TYR A 192 -12.00 1.09 3.63
C TYR A 192 -13.03 1.96 2.93
N ASN A 193 -12.77 3.27 2.88
CA ASN A 193 -13.63 4.24 2.21
C ASN A 193 -12.77 5.16 1.32
N SER A 194 -13.00 5.11 0.01
CA SER A 194 -12.25 5.86 -1.02
C SER A 194 -12.98 7.12 -1.53
N ASN A 195 -14.19 7.44 -1.03
CA ASN A 195 -15.04 8.46 -1.63
C ASN A 195 -14.90 9.85 -0.98
N PRO A 196 -14.68 10.94 -1.75
CA PRO A 196 -14.59 12.31 -1.23
C PRO A 196 -15.96 12.98 -1.02
N MET A 197 -16.98 12.30 -0.46
CA MET A 197 -18.29 12.90 -0.15
C MET A 197 -18.90 12.38 1.17
N SER A 198 -18.81 13.18 2.23
CA SER A 198 -19.52 13.13 3.53
C SER A 198 -18.74 12.65 4.79
N SER A 199 -19.31 12.97 5.95
CA SER A 199 -18.69 13.75 7.04
C SER A 199 -18.07 12.98 8.21
N ASN A 200 -17.47 11.80 8.00
CA ASN A 200 -16.81 11.00 9.06
C ASN A 200 -15.80 9.98 8.45
N PRO A 201 -14.83 9.44 9.23
CA PRO A 201 -13.41 9.39 8.88
C PRO A 201 -12.98 8.55 7.67
N ILE A 202 -11.97 9.08 6.96
CA ILE A 202 -11.33 8.54 5.76
C ILE A 202 -10.37 7.42 6.18
N HIS A 203 -10.77 6.15 6.01
CA HIS A 203 -9.87 5.02 6.19
C HIS A 203 -9.46 4.48 4.82
N ASN A 204 -8.24 4.81 4.38
CA ASN A 204 -7.67 4.33 3.13
C ASN A 204 -6.22 3.86 3.36
N CYS A 205 -5.53 3.45 2.28
CA CYS A 205 -4.15 2.97 2.37
C CYS A 205 -3.21 3.98 3.04
N VAL A 206 -3.42 5.27 2.79
CA VAL A 206 -2.59 6.34 3.33
C VAL A 206 -2.90 6.56 4.80
N THR A 207 -4.17 6.76 5.18
CA THR A 207 -4.55 6.93 6.59
C THR A 207 -4.03 5.79 7.44
N TRP A 208 -4.09 4.55 6.92
CA TRP A 208 -3.52 3.39 7.60
C TRP A 208 -2.01 3.54 7.83
N VAL A 209 -1.23 3.89 6.80
CA VAL A 209 0.23 4.13 6.92
C VAL A 209 0.53 5.22 7.96
N LEU A 210 -0.18 6.35 7.91
CA LEU A 210 0.04 7.46 8.83
C LEU A 210 -0.27 7.06 10.28
N ASN A 211 -1.39 6.38 10.52
CA ASN A 211 -1.75 5.87 11.84
C ASN A 211 -0.71 4.88 12.38
N LYS A 212 -0.09 4.08 11.51
CA LYS A 212 0.98 3.16 11.91
C LYS A 212 2.23 3.89 12.38
N LEU A 213 2.62 4.95 11.69
CA LEU A 213 3.77 5.78 12.06
C LEU A 213 3.49 6.54 13.36
N ASP A 214 2.31 7.14 13.48
CA ASP A 214 1.86 7.81 14.70
C ASP A 214 1.85 6.86 15.91
N SER A 215 1.41 5.61 15.72
CA SER A 215 1.36 4.61 16.79
C SER A 215 2.72 4.28 17.42
N ILE A 216 3.81 4.59 16.72
CA ILE A 216 5.19 4.42 17.18
C ILE A 216 5.91 5.73 17.48
N GLY A 217 5.18 6.85 17.58
CA GLY A 217 5.73 8.15 17.93
C GLY A 217 6.44 8.86 16.77
N ILE A 218 6.20 8.42 15.53
CA ILE A 218 6.60 9.18 14.34
C ILE A 218 5.42 10.07 13.99
N GLU A 219 5.40 11.25 14.62
CA GLU A 219 4.43 12.28 14.29
C GLU A 219 4.80 12.91 12.94
N ILE A 220 3.88 12.84 11.99
CA ILE A 220 3.97 13.59 10.75
C ILE A 220 3.32 14.94 11.00
N ILE A 221 4.12 15.89 11.47
CA ILE A 221 3.69 17.26 11.79
C ILE A 221 3.51 18.03 10.47
N ASP A 222 2.36 17.84 9.83
CA ASP A 222 1.71 18.79 8.92
C ASP A 222 0.24 18.39 8.76
N ASN A 223 -0.59 18.80 9.72
CA ASN A 223 -1.97 18.36 9.87
C ASN A 223 -3.01 19.21 9.08
N GLU A 224 -2.59 20.11 8.19
CA GLU A 224 -3.53 20.96 7.44
C GLU A 224 -3.86 20.50 6.01
N GLU A 225 -3.21 19.47 5.44
CA GLU A 225 -3.37 19.21 3.98
C GLU A 225 -3.27 17.73 3.57
N TRP A 226 -4.05 16.84 4.19
CA TRP A 226 -4.58 15.64 3.49
C TRP A 226 -6.04 15.83 3.04
N LEU A 227 -6.62 16.99 3.36
CA LEU A 227 -7.89 17.48 2.85
C LEU A 227 -7.61 18.60 1.84
N PRO A 228 -8.36 18.68 0.73
CA PRO A 228 -8.31 19.83 -0.14
C PRO A 228 -8.73 21.05 0.69
N ASP A 229 -7.98 22.15 0.58
CA ASP A 229 -8.28 23.50 1.09
C ASP A 229 -7.61 23.92 2.42
N ASN A 230 -6.27 24.06 2.48
CA ASN A 230 -5.65 25.24 3.12
C ASN A 230 -4.16 25.48 2.75
N ILE A 231 -3.79 26.74 2.47
CA ILE A 231 -2.63 27.13 1.65
C ILE A 231 -1.38 27.59 2.46
N SER A 232 -1.39 27.59 3.79
CA SER A 232 -0.46 28.46 4.53
C SER A 232 0.89 27.88 4.98
N THR A 233 1.19 26.59 4.84
CA THR A 233 2.47 26.01 5.36
C THR A 233 3.22 25.08 4.40
N ARG A 234 2.96 25.29 3.11
CA ARG A 234 3.43 24.63 1.88
C ARG A 234 4.93 24.32 1.70
N ASP A 235 5.87 24.88 2.45
CA ASP A 235 7.28 24.99 2.01
C ASP A 235 8.26 23.88 2.45
N SER A 236 7.91 23.04 3.43
CA SER A 236 8.87 22.08 4.02
C SER A 236 8.85 20.69 3.36
N LEU A 237 7.67 20.13 3.07
CA LEU A 237 7.52 18.79 2.49
C LEU A 237 7.65 18.77 0.95
N LEU A 238 7.19 19.82 0.27
CA LEU A 238 7.33 19.96 -1.20
C LEU A 238 8.80 20.01 -1.65
N ARG A 239 9.74 20.41 -0.79
CA ARG A 239 11.17 20.39 -1.10
C ARG A 239 11.78 18.98 -1.07
N LYS A 240 11.15 18.02 -0.38
CA LYS A 240 11.65 16.64 -0.26
C LYS A 240 11.04 15.68 -1.27
N PHE A 241 9.82 15.95 -1.77
CA PHE A 241 9.11 15.05 -2.68
C PHE A 241 8.67 15.77 -3.96
N HIS A 242 9.48 15.66 -5.01
CA HIS A 242 9.14 16.21 -6.33
C HIS A 242 7.84 15.64 -6.92
N TYR A 243 7.40 14.44 -6.53
CA TYR A 243 6.11 13.89 -6.94
C TYR A 243 4.91 14.49 -6.19
N LEU A 244 5.07 14.91 -4.93
CA LEU A 244 4.04 15.70 -4.23
C LEU A 244 3.91 17.08 -4.88
N GLN A 245 5.01 17.69 -5.33
CA GLN A 245 4.99 18.90 -6.18
C GLN A 245 4.27 18.67 -7.51
N TYR A 246 4.49 17.52 -8.17
CA TYR A 246 3.85 17.20 -9.44
C TYR A 246 2.34 16.97 -9.29
N LEU A 247 1.91 16.20 -8.29
CA LEU A 247 0.49 16.02 -7.95
C LEU A 247 -0.17 17.38 -7.65
N TYR A 248 0.50 18.22 -6.87
CA TYR A 248 0.09 19.61 -6.58
C TYR A 248 -0.05 20.48 -7.84
N ALA A 249 0.86 20.38 -8.81
CA ALA A 249 0.80 21.13 -10.07
C ALA A 249 -0.36 20.68 -10.98
N VAL A 250 -0.70 19.39 -10.96
CA VAL A 250 -1.86 18.85 -11.70
C VAL A 250 -3.17 19.41 -11.14
N PHE A 251 -3.32 19.55 -9.81
CA PHE A 251 -4.49 20.15 -9.16
C PHE A 251 -4.68 21.65 -9.45
N LEU A 252 -3.62 22.42 -9.67
CA LEU A 252 -3.71 23.85 -10.01
C LEU A 252 -4.09 24.11 -11.48
N SER A 253 -3.85 23.16 -12.39
CA SER A 253 -4.13 23.35 -13.81
C SER A 253 -5.60 23.15 -14.20
N SER A 254 -6.41 22.53 -13.34
CA SER A 254 -7.83 22.26 -13.56
C SER A 254 -8.78 23.34 -13.04
N SER A 255 -8.28 24.37 -12.34
CA SER A 255 -9.06 25.52 -11.85
C SER A 255 -9.00 26.75 -12.77
N LEU A 256 -8.48 26.60 -13.99
CA LEU A 256 -8.56 27.63 -15.03
C LEU A 256 -9.85 27.53 -15.86
N TRP A 257 -10.97 27.82 -15.20
CA TRP A 257 -12.03 28.60 -15.84
C TRP A 257 -12.34 29.78 -14.92
N ARG A 258 -11.69 30.92 -15.25
CA ARG A 258 -12.09 32.24 -14.78
C ARG A 258 -13.55 32.49 -15.17
N ILE A 259 -14.37 32.95 -14.23
CA ILE A 259 -14.79 34.36 -14.07
C ILE A 259 -15.11 34.57 -12.59
#